data_AF-A0A7V2TS84-F1
#
_entry.id   AF-A0A7V2TS84-F1
#
_cell.length_a   1.000
_cell.length_b   1.000
_cell.length_c   1.000
_cell.angle_alpha   90.00
_cell.angle_beta   90.00
_cell.angle_gamma   90.00
#
_symmetry.space_group_name_H-M   'P 1'
#
loop_
_entity.id
_entity.type
_entity.pdbx_description
1 polymer ?
#
loop_
_entity_poly.entity_id
_entity_poly.type
_entity_poly.pdbx_seq_one_letter_code
_entity_poly.pdbx_strand_id
1 'polypeptide(L)'
;MFWPPEIKRVPSRYRNPIGKYRVQRDRSCIHCGLCAQLCPRGVHQRLGKKMLAPRDEFCIGPSCRKNDFYCIARCPQKALRLGINPSLQALRDHRWPADLLLSCWAQAETGDLPAADLEYRVGQSGGGFDRLRILFPPLDPGRLPSGEEVSTSLRLNRRDDGRPQVEIGVPFY
;
A
#
# COMPACT_ATOMS: atom_id res chain seq x y z
N MET A 1 16.26 23.13 -12.52
CA MET A 1 15.97 21.89 -11.78
C MET A 1 14.47 21.85 -11.58
N PHE A 2 13.74 20.93 -12.22
CA PHE A 2 12.28 20.85 -12.04
C PHE A 2 12.00 20.12 -10.73
N TRP A 3 11.41 20.84 -9.79
CA TRP A 3 10.95 20.33 -8.51
C TRP A 3 9.42 20.49 -8.46
N PRO A 4 8.65 19.44 -8.14
CA PRO A 4 9.10 18.08 -7.79
C PRO A 4 9.61 17.26 -8.99
N PRO A 5 10.44 16.22 -8.75
CA PRO A 5 10.88 15.30 -9.80
C PRO A 5 9.69 14.56 -10.43
N GLU A 6 9.83 14.21 -11.71
CA GLU A 6 8.82 13.42 -12.43
C GLU A 6 8.71 12.01 -11.86
N ILE A 7 7.48 11.56 -11.61
CA ILE A 7 7.19 10.22 -11.10
C ILE A 7 7.41 9.20 -12.21
N LYS A 8 8.31 8.23 -11.99
CA LYS A 8 8.55 7.11 -12.89
C LYS A 8 8.14 5.81 -12.24
N ARG A 9 7.23 5.08 -12.90
CA ARG A 9 6.82 3.74 -12.45
C ARG A 9 7.96 2.76 -12.63
N VAL A 10 8.16 1.90 -11.64
CA VAL A 10 9.14 0.82 -11.66
C VAL A 10 8.45 -0.53 -11.50
N PRO A 11 9.01 -1.62 -12.07
CA PRO A 11 8.48 -2.95 -11.84
C PRO A 11 8.64 -3.35 -10.37
N SER A 12 7.81 -4.31 -9.93
CA SER A 12 7.91 -4.77 -8.55
C SER A 12 9.26 -5.41 -8.26
N ARG A 13 9.78 -5.15 -7.06
CA ARG A 13 10.99 -5.78 -6.54
C ARG A 13 10.82 -7.30 -6.41
N TYR A 14 9.59 -7.76 -6.14
CA TYR A 14 9.31 -9.16 -5.89
C TYR A 14 8.88 -9.85 -7.18
N ARG A 15 9.45 -11.04 -7.44
CA ARG A 15 9.04 -11.88 -8.56
C ARG A 15 7.55 -12.22 -8.53
N ASN A 16 6.99 -12.42 -7.33
CA ASN A 16 5.59 -12.71 -7.09
C ASN A 16 5.02 -11.65 -6.12
N PRO A 17 4.54 -10.50 -6.63
CA PRO A 17 3.94 -9.47 -5.79
C PRO A 17 2.69 -10.00 -5.08
N ILE A 18 2.48 -9.55 -3.85
CA ILE A 18 1.37 -10.00 -3.00
C ILE A 18 0.26 -8.95 -3.09
N GLY A 19 -0.91 -9.34 -3.58
CA GLY A 19 -2.12 -8.51 -3.52
C GLY A 19 -2.89 -8.69 -2.20
N LYS A 20 -3.66 -7.66 -1.80
CA LYS A 20 -4.59 -7.73 -0.66
C LYS A 20 -5.63 -8.84 -0.86
N TYR A 21 -6.14 -8.92 -2.07
CA TYR A 21 -7.15 -9.90 -2.46
C TYR A 21 -6.53 -10.92 -3.40
N ARG A 22 -7.00 -12.17 -3.27
CA ARG A 22 -6.60 -13.29 -4.10
C ARG A 22 -7.78 -13.79 -4.92
N VAL A 23 -7.57 -13.94 -6.23
CA VAL A 23 -8.54 -14.59 -7.11
C VAL A 23 -8.12 -16.05 -7.29
N GLN A 24 -8.93 -16.97 -6.77
CA GLN A 24 -8.71 -18.40 -6.94
C GLN A 24 -9.44 -18.89 -8.19
N ARG A 25 -8.74 -19.64 -9.03
CA ARG A 25 -9.30 -20.33 -10.18
C ARG A 25 -9.29 -21.83 -9.91
N ASP A 26 -10.45 -22.46 -9.95
CA ASP A 26 -10.56 -23.91 -9.76
C ASP A 26 -10.52 -24.70 -11.08
N ARG A 27 -10.64 -26.02 -10.96
CA ARG A 27 -10.51 -26.98 -12.07
C ARG A 27 -11.67 -26.93 -13.07
N SER A 28 -12.78 -26.25 -12.76
CA SER A 28 -13.89 -26.08 -13.71
C SER A 28 -13.57 -25.04 -14.81
N CYS A 29 -12.43 -24.34 -14.71
CA CYS A 29 -12.04 -23.37 -15.72
C CYS A 29 -11.64 -24.04 -17.05
N ILE A 30 -12.41 -23.75 -18.10
CA ILE A 30 -12.15 -24.19 -19.48
C ILE A 30 -11.17 -23.29 -20.26
N HIS A 31 -10.45 -22.39 -19.58
CA HIS A 31 -9.51 -21.45 -20.20
C HIS A 31 -10.06 -20.60 -21.35
N CYS A 32 -11.35 -20.22 -21.31
CA CYS A 32 -12.00 -19.45 -22.38
C CYS A 32 -11.40 -18.06 -22.63
N GLY A 33 -10.68 -17.48 -21.66
CA GLY A 33 -10.01 -16.18 -21.82
C GLY A 33 -10.86 -14.95 -21.52
N LEU A 34 -12.18 -15.10 -21.33
CA LEU A 34 -13.10 -13.97 -21.13
C LEU A 34 -12.66 -13.05 -19.98
N CYS A 35 -12.23 -13.61 -18.85
CA CYS A 35 -11.75 -12.81 -17.71
C CYS A 35 -10.51 -11.96 -18.01
N ALA A 36 -9.63 -12.38 -18.94
CA ALA A 36 -8.49 -11.59 -19.40
C ALA A 36 -8.90 -10.46 -20.35
N GLN A 37 -9.95 -10.67 -21.16
CA GLN A 37 -10.50 -9.63 -22.03
C GLN A 37 -11.26 -8.56 -21.24
N LEU A 38 -11.99 -8.98 -20.20
CA LEU A 38 -12.84 -8.07 -19.42
C LEU A 38 -12.05 -7.22 -18.42
N CYS A 39 -11.04 -7.77 -17.74
CA CYS A 39 -10.42 -7.10 -16.61
C CYS A 39 -9.45 -5.98 -17.06
N PRO A 40 -9.80 -4.69 -16.90
CA PRO A 40 -8.94 -3.59 -17.38
C PRO A 40 -7.65 -3.46 -16.57
N ARG A 41 -7.61 -4.05 -15.37
CA ARG A 41 -6.46 -4.01 -14.47
C ARG A 41 -5.42 -5.08 -14.74
N GLY A 42 -5.66 -5.99 -15.70
CA GLY A 42 -4.67 -7.01 -16.06
C GLY A 42 -4.46 -8.10 -15.00
N VAL A 43 -5.43 -8.32 -14.10
CA VAL A 43 -5.39 -9.42 -13.11
C VAL A 43 -5.31 -10.78 -13.80
N HIS A 44 -5.87 -10.90 -15.00
CA HIS A 44 -5.94 -12.14 -15.74
C HIS A 44 -5.14 -12.04 -17.03
N GLN A 45 -4.30 -13.04 -17.27
CA GLN A 45 -3.52 -13.16 -18.50
C GLN A 45 -3.73 -14.54 -19.12
N ARG A 46 -3.77 -14.57 -20.45
CA ARG A 46 -3.90 -15.79 -21.25
C ARG A 46 -2.70 -15.89 -22.18
N LEU A 47 -2.02 -17.03 -22.14
CA LEU A 47 -0.93 -17.36 -23.05
C LEU A 47 -1.37 -18.54 -23.93
N GLY A 48 -1.63 -18.24 -25.20
CA GLY A 48 -2.23 -19.20 -26.14
C GLY A 48 -3.55 -19.77 -25.61
N LYS A 49 -3.62 -21.08 -25.43
CA LYS A 49 -4.83 -21.78 -24.94
C LYS A 49 -4.94 -21.85 -23.41
N LYS A 50 -3.94 -21.38 -22.66
CA LYS A 50 -3.90 -21.52 -21.19
C LYS A 50 -4.04 -20.17 -20.49
N MET A 51 -4.77 -20.18 -19.37
CA MET A 51 -4.82 -19.05 -18.44
C MET A 51 -3.64 -19.15 -17.48
N LEU A 52 -2.93 -18.05 -17.30
CA LEU A 52 -1.88 -17.95 -16.29
C LEU A 52 -2.48 -17.76 -14.89
N ALA A 53 -1.64 -17.93 -13.88
CA ALA A 53 -1.98 -17.57 -12.51
C ALA A 53 -2.44 -16.09 -12.46
N PRO A 54 -3.52 -15.77 -11.74
CA PRO A 54 -3.94 -14.39 -11.58
C PRO A 54 -2.84 -13.54 -10.93
N ARG A 55 -2.73 -12.30 -11.41
CA ARG A 55 -1.90 -11.25 -10.84
C ARG A 55 -2.68 -10.53 -9.77
N ASP A 56 -2.71 -11.17 -8.59
CA ASP A 56 -3.50 -10.75 -7.45
C ASP A 56 -3.18 -9.32 -6.98
N GLU A 57 -1.96 -8.83 -7.23
CA GLU A 57 -1.54 -7.45 -6.93
C GLU A 57 -2.37 -6.37 -7.62
N PHE A 58 -3.04 -6.72 -8.72
CA PHE A 58 -3.93 -5.80 -9.43
C PHE A 58 -5.40 -5.93 -9.05
N CYS A 59 -5.77 -6.86 -8.16
CA CYS A 59 -7.16 -7.04 -7.77
C CYS A 59 -7.61 -5.97 -6.77
N ILE A 60 -8.72 -5.26 -7.06
CA ILE A 60 -9.32 -4.25 -6.15
C ILE A 60 -10.39 -4.82 -5.21
N GLY A 61 -10.54 -6.15 -5.20
CA GLY A 61 -11.40 -6.83 -4.24
C GLY A 61 -12.91 -6.63 -4.46
N PRO A 62 -13.71 -6.65 -3.38
CA PRO A 62 -15.17 -6.61 -3.43
C PRO A 62 -15.73 -5.37 -4.12
N SER A 63 -15.00 -4.25 -4.08
CA SER A 63 -15.35 -3.01 -4.78
C SER A 63 -15.51 -3.19 -6.29
N CYS A 64 -14.90 -4.24 -6.86
CA CYS A 64 -15.01 -4.59 -8.28
C CYS A 64 -16.42 -5.06 -8.68
N ARG A 65 -17.22 -5.58 -7.74
CA ARG A 65 -18.55 -6.18 -8.00
C ARG A 65 -19.53 -5.24 -8.70
N LYS A 66 -19.39 -3.93 -8.47
CA LYS A 66 -20.27 -2.90 -9.05
C LYS A 66 -20.07 -2.66 -10.55
N ASN A 67 -18.99 -3.20 -11.13
CA ASN A 67 -18.63 -2.92 -12.52
C ASN A 67 -19.08 -4.06 -13.44
N ASP A 68 -19.41 -3.71 -14.69
CA ASP A 68 -19.82 -4.68 -15.71
C ASP A 68 -18.74 -5.72 -16.04
N PHE A 69 -17.47 -5.35 -15.87
CA PHE A 69 -16.32 -6.21 -16.09
C PHE A 69 -15.99 -7.15 -14.90
N TYR A 70 -16.87 -7.27 -13.90
CA TYR A 70 -16.64 -8.11 -12.73
C TYR A 70 -16.46 -9.59 -13.11
N CYS A 71 -15.21 -10.06 -13.07
CA CYS A 71 -14.78 -11.32 -13.67
C CYS A 71 -15.46 -12.56 -13.06
N ILE A 72 -15.81 -12.53 -11.77
CA ILE A 72 -16.42 -13.66 -11.07
C ILE A 72 -17.84 -13.91 -11.55
N ALA A 73 -18.67 -12.86 -11.65
CA ALA A 73 -20.04 -13.01 -12.14
C ALA A 73 -20.07 -13.34 -13.64
N ARG A 74 -19.10 -12.83 -14.41
CA ARG A 74 -19.01 -13.05 -15.86
C ARG A 74 -18.36 -14.39 -16.24
N CYS A 75 -17.85 -15.17 -15.29
CA CYS A 75 -17.25 -16.46 -15.59
C CYS A 75 -18.34 -17.48 -15.96
N PRO A 76 -18.40 -18.01 -17.20
CA PRO A 76 -19.47 -18.92 -17.62
C PRO A 76 -19.46 -20.24 -16.83
N GLN A 77 -18.29 -20.67 -16.36
CA GLN A 77 -18.12 -21.89 -15.56
C GLN A 77 -18.16 -21.64 -14.06
N LYS A 78 -18.35 -20.38 -13.61
CA LYS A 78 -18.29 -19.99 -12.19
C LYS A 78 -16.99 -20.47 -11.48
N ALA A 79 -15.89 -20.55 -12.22
CA ALA A 79 -14.62 -21.12 -11.78
C ALA A 79 -13.75 -20.17 -10.94
N LEU A 80 -14.20 -18.93 -10.71
CA LEU A 80 -13.44 -17.89 -10.03
C LEU A 80 -14.04 -17.55 -8.67
N ARG A 81 -13.20 -17.46 -7.64
CA ARG A 81 -13.57 -17.02 -6.28
C ARG A 81 -12.64 -15.90 -5.81
N LEU A 82 -13.18 -14.93 -5.07
CA LEU A 82 -12.42 -13.87 -4.42
C LEU A 82 -12.28 -14.18 -2.93
N GLY A 83 -11.10 -13.95 -2.38
CA GLY A 83 -10.88 -13.96 -0.94
C GLY A 83 -9.79 -12.96 -0.54
N ILE A 84 -9.65 -12.73 0.77
CA ILE A 84 -8.45 -12.08 1.29
C ILE A 84 -7.27 -13.02 1.05
N ASN A 85 -6.13 -12.47 0.64
CA ASN A 85 -4.95 -13.27 0.40
C ASN A 85 -4.44 -13.85 1.74
N PRO A 86 -4.37 -15.18 1.91
CA PRO A 86 -3.93 -15.79 3.17
C PRO A 86 -2.49 -15.41 3.53
N SER A 87 -1.64 -15.09 2.54
CA SER A 87 -0.27 -14.66 2.78
C SER A 87 -0.16 -13.38 3.60
N LEU A 88 -1.22 -12.55 3.67
CA LEU A 88 -1.22 -11.38 4.53
C LEU A 88 -1.11 -11.74 6.01
N GLN A 89 -1.53 -12.93 6.42
CA GLN A 89 -1.43 -13.37 7.82
C GLN A 89 0.02 -13.42 8.29
N ALA A 90 0.95 -13.76 7.40
CA ALA A 90 2.37 -13.81 7.70
C ALA A 90 3.03 -12.42 7.75
N LEU A 91 2.40 -11.40 7.17
CA LEU A 91 2.93 -10.02 7.09
C LEU A 91 2.40 -9.10 8.19
N ARG A 92 1.55 -9.61 9.10
CA ARG A 92 0.81 -8.78 10.05
C ARG A 92 1.60 -8.51 11.33
N ASP A 93 1.84 -7.24 11.59
CA ASP A 93 2.17 -6.69 12.90
C ASP A 93 1.18 -5.57 13.28
N HIS A 94 1.02 -5.26 14.57
CA HIS A 94 0.10 -4.20 15.00
C HIS A 94 0.55 -2.80 14.56
N ARG A 95 1.86 -2.52 14.58
CA ARG A 95 2.43 -1.24 14.10
C ARG A 95 2.53 -1.22 12.58
N TRP A 96 2.91 -2.33 11.97
CA TRP A 96 3.01 -2.50 10.53
C TRP A 96 2.03 -3.57 10.02
N PRO A 97 0.73 -3.24 9.89
CA PRO A 97 -0.23 -4.14 9.27
C PRO A 97 0.14 -4.43 7.81
N ALA A 98 -0.31 -5.58 7.31
CA ALA A 98 -0.09 -5.97 5.92
C ALA A 98 -0.55 -4.88 4.92
N ASP A 99 -1.65 -4.18 5.20
CA ASP A 99 -2.14 -3.09 4.36
C ASP A 99 -1.11 -1.95 4.22
N LEU A 100 -0.46 -1.55 5.32
CA LEU A 100 0.60 -0.52 5.30
C LEU A 100 1.83 -0.95 4.52
N LEU A 101 2.23 -2.22 4.67
CA LEU A 101 3.39 -2.77 3.96
C LEU A 101 3.13 -2.80 2.45
N LEU A 102 1.96 -3.31 2.07
CA LEU A 102 1.56 -3.36 0.66
C LEU A 102 1.37 -1.97 0.06
N SER A 103 0.77 -1.03 0.80
CA SER A 103 0.62 0.35 0.32
C SER A 103 1.96 1.03 0.12
N CYS A 104 2.90 0.83 1.05
CA CYS A 104 4.24 1.40 0.96
C CYS A 104 4.97 0.88 -0.29
N TRP A 105 4.91 -0.43 -0.56
CA TRP A 105 5.46 -0.99 -1.80
C TRP A 105 4.79 -0.42 -3.05
N ALA A 106 3.46 -0.36 -3.09
CA ALA A 106 2.73 0.18 -4.22
C ALA A 106 3.07 1.67 -4.48
N GLN A 107 3.15 2.48 -3.42
CA GLN A 107 3.51 3.90 -3.52
C GLN A 107 4.96 4.09 -3.94
N ALA A 108 5.89 3.26 -3.45
CA ALA A 108 7.28 3.30 -3.88
C ALA A 108 7.44 2.92 -5.36
N GLU A 109 6.65 1.95 -5.83
CA GLU A 109 6.70 1.47 -7.22
C GLU A 109 6.02 2.41 -8.22
N THR A 110 4.97 3.12 -7.79
CA THR A 110 4.09 3.87 -8.70
C THR A 110 4.07 5.38 -8.49
N GLY A 111 4.42 5.86 -7.30
CA GLY A 111 4.21 7.24 -6.86
C GLY A 111 2.74 7.63 -6.67
N ASP A 112 1.80 6.72 -6.92
CA ASP A 112 0.36 6.94 -6.84
C ASP A 112 -0.21 6.45 -5.50
N LEU A 113 -1.44 6.86 -5.18
CA LEU A 113 -2.17 6.28 -4.06
C LEU A 113 -2.44 4.79 -4.29
N PRO A 114 -2.33 3.95 -3.24
CA PRO A 114 -2.49 2.52 -3.38
C PRO A 114 -3.94 2.16 -3.74
N ALA A 115 -4.09 1.12 -4.56
CA ALA A 115 -5.39 0.57 -4.94
C ALA A 115 -5.95 -0.37 -3.86
N ALA A 116 -7.10 -1.00 -4.15
CA ALA A 116 -7.65 -2.10 -3.36
C ALA A 116 -7.89 -1.74 -1.88
N ASP A 117 -8.37 -0.51 -1.62
CA ASP A 117 -8.77 -0.04 -0.28
C ASP A 117 -7.73 -0.31 0.82
N LEU A 118 -6.45 -0.31 0.45
CA LEU A 118 -5.33 -0.46 1.37
C LEU A 118 -5.27 0.74 2.30
N GLU A 119 -5.26 0.52 3.62
CA GLU A 119 -4.88 1.58 4.56
C GLU A 119 -3.38 1.86 4.43
N TYR A 120 -3.02 3.13 4.31
CA TYR A 120 -1.67 3.59 3.99
C TYR A 120 -1.14 4.70 4.91
N ARG A 121 -1.94 5.10 5.91
CA ARG A 121 -1.66 6.24 6.79
C ARG A 121 -1.39 5.82 8.22
N VAL A 122 -2.06 4.78 8.70
CA VAL A 122 -2.04 4.40 10.12
C VAL A 122 -1.97 2.89 10.34
N GLY A 123 -1.27 2.49 11.40
CA GLY A 123 -1.22 1.10 11.87
C GLY A 123 -2.44 0.74 12.74
N GLN A 124 -2.47 -0.49 13.25
CA GLN A 124 -3.53 -1.03 14.11
C GLN A 124 -3.23 -0.91 15.62
N SER A 125 -2.06 -0.39 15.99
CA SER A 125 -1.61 -0.24 17.38
C SER A 125 -2.33 0.83 18.20
N GLY A 126 -3.25 1.62 17.62
CA GLY A 126 -3.88 2.78 18.28
C GLY A 126 -2.94 3.98 18.53
N GLY A 127 -1.63 3.73 18.60
CA GLY A 127 -0.54 4.71 18.50
C GLY A 127 0.11 4.65 17.12
N GLY A 128 -0.11 5.67 16.30
CA GLY A 128 0.44 5.79 14.93
C GLY A 128 1.80 6.48 14.90
N PHE A 129 2.50 6.37 13.76
CA PHE A 129 3.73 7.10 13.46
C PHE A 129 3.61 8.55 13.93
N ASP A 130 4.61 9.04 14.67
CA ASP A 130 4.62 10.42 15.12
C ASP A 130 4.50 11.34 13.90
N ARG A 131 3.50 12.23 13.91
CA ARG A 131 3.35 13.25 12.87
C ARG A 131 4.44 14.28 13.07
N LEU A 132 5.54 14.15 12.34
CA LEU A 132 6.56 15.17 12.28
C LEU A 132 6.09 16.28 11.32
N ARG A 133 5.67 17.42 11.89
CA ARG A 133 5.41 18.63 11.11
C ARG A 133 6.58 19.58 11.32
N ILE A 134 7.28 19.91 10.24
CA ILE A 134 8.25 20.99 10.26
C ILE A 134 7.46 22.29 10.17
N LEU A 135 7.44 23.04 11.27
CA LEU A 135 6.91 24.40 11.28
C LEU A 135 8.02 25.31 10.80
N PHE A 136 8.00 25.67 9.52
CA PHE A 136 8.91 26.67 9.00
C PHE A 136 8.47 28.05 9.50
N PRO A 137 9.34 28.83 10.15
CA PRO A 137 9.05 30.22 10.42
C PRO A 137 8.88 30.98 9.09
N PRO A 138 8.21 32.16 9.10
CA PRO A 138 8.22 33.05 7.94
C PRO A 138 9.67 33.29 7.49
N LEU A 139 9.93 33.15 6.19
CA LEU A 139 11.25 33.42 5.60
C LEU A 139 11.58 34.90 5.83
N ASP A 140 12.47 35.18 6.77
CA ASP A 140 13.09 36.49 6.97
C ASP A 140 14.54 36.42 6.47
N PRO A 141 14.85 37.00 5.29
CA PRO A 141 16.19 36.96 4.69
C PRO A 141 17.30 37.56 5.57
N GLY A 142 16.94 38.37 6.58
CA GLY A 142 17.89 39.00 7.52
C GLY A 142 18.11 38.25 8.82
N ARG A 143 17.33 37.20 9.11
CA ARG A 143 17.36 36.48 10.38
C ARG A 143 17.95 35.09 10.21
N LEU A 144 19.29 35.04 10.08
CA LEU A 144 20.01 33.83 10.49
C LEU A 144 20.01 33.83 12.03
N PRO A 145 19.43 32.83 12.71
CA PRO A 145 19.58 32.74 14.16
C PRO A 145 21.08 32.52 14.44
N SER A 146 21.77 33.59 14.85
CA SER A 146 23.15 33.50 15.31
C SER A 146 23.15 33.17 16.79
N GLY A 147 23.71 32.02 17.14
CA GLY A 147 24.09 31.69 18.52
C GLY A 147 23.02 31.09 19.42
N GLU A 148 21.84 30.70 18.92
CA GLU A 148 20.92 29.87 19.71
C GLU A 148 21.40 28.40 19.70
N GLU A 149 21.59 27.81 20.89
CA GLU A 149 21.85 26.39 21.03
C GLU A 149 20.63 25.60 20.52
N VAL A 150 20.79 24.89 19.40
CA VAL A 150 19.75 24.05 18.84
C VAL A 150 19.63 22.78 19.66
N SER A 151 18.58 22.65 20.46
CA SER A 151 18.26 21.38 21.10
C SER A 151 17.73 20.39 20.08
N THR A 152 18.35 19.21 20.05
CA THR A 152 17.83 18.04 19.31
C THR A 152 16.95 17.16 20.19
N SER A 153 16.61 17.57 21.41
CA SER A 153 15.80 16.73 22.31
C SER A 153 14.38 16.51 21.78
N LEU A 154 13.89 15.30 21.93
CA LEU A 154 12.56 14.86 21.52
C LEU A 154 11.72 14.50 22.74
N ARG A 155 10.56 15.16 22.86
CA ARG A 155 9.52 14.81 23.84
C ARG A 155 8.58 13.75 23.27
N LEU A 156 8.54 12.59 23.91
CA LEU A 156 7.70 11.45 23.57
C LEU A 156 6.39 11.44 24.39
N ASN A 157 5.45 10.57 24.04
CA ASN A 157 4.17 10.39 24.75
C ASN A 157 3.28 11.65 24.84
N ARG A 158 3.21 12.44 23.75
CA ARG A 158 2.47 13.70 23.69
C ARG A 158 0.93 13.57 23.72
N ARG A 159 0.38 12.38 23.94
CA ARG A 159 -1.04 12.04 23.76
C ARG A 159 -1.91 12.23 25.00
N ASP A 160 -1.32 12.69 26.12
CA ASP A 160 -2.01 12.89 27.40
C ASP A 160 -2.85 11.66 27.83
N ASP A 161 -2.30 10.46 27.62
CA ASP A 161 -2.95 9.17 27.85
C ASP A 161 -2.54 8.54 29.19
N GLY A 162 -2.08 9.37 30.14
CA GLY A 162 -1.61 8.95 31.47
C GLY A 162 -0.22 8.30 31.49
N ARG A 163 0.45 8.15 30.33
CA ARG A 163 1.83 7.64 30.28
C ARG A 163 2.82 8.72 30.72
N PRO A 164 3.92 8.34 31.40
CA PRO A 164 4.98 9.29 31.77
C PRO A 164 5.53 10.03 30.54
N GLN A 165 5.72 11.34 30.67
CA GLN A 165 6.44 12.14 29.67
C GLN A 165 7.92 11.72 29.68
N VAL A 166 8.47 11.47 28.49
CA VAL A 166 9.88 11.08 28.32
C VAL A 166 10.53 12.08 27.38
N GLU A 167 11.66 12.65 27.80
CA GLU A 167 12.51 13.47 26.95
C GLU A 167 13.81 12.69 26.65
N ILE A 168 14.08 12.47 25.37
CA ILE A 168 15.32 11.82 24.92
C ILE A 168 16.15 12.82 24.10
N GLY A 169 17.46 12.85 24.27
CA GLY A 169 18.34 13.50 23.29
C GLY A 169 18.37 12.66 22.01
N VAL A 170 18.48 13.29 20.83
CA VAL A 170 18.70 12.52 19.59
C VAL A 170 20.17 12.08 19.55
N PRO A 171 20.47 10.77 19.57
CA PRO A 171 21.83 10.27 19.54
C PRO A 171 22.32 10.31 18.09
N PHE A 172 22.79 11.45 17.62
CA PHE A 172 23.61 11.47 16.42
C PHE A 172 25.01 10.99 16.80
N TYR A 173 25.44 9.86 16.22
CA TYR A 173 26.84 9.45 16.11
C TYR A 173 27.34 9.81 14.71
#